data_AF-T0XXJ7-F1
#
_entry.id   AF-T0XXJ7-F1
#
_cell.length_a   1.000
_cell.length_b   1.000
_cell.length_c   1.000
_cell.angle_alpha   90.00
_cell.angle_beta   90.00
_cell.angle_gamma   90.00
#
_symmetry.space_group_name_H-M   'P 1'
#
loop_
_entity.id
_entity.type
_entity.pdbx_description
1 polymer ?
#
loop_
_entity_poly.entity_id
_entity_poly.type
_entity_poly.pdbx_seq_one_letter_code
_entity_poly.pdbx_strand_id
1 'polypeptide(L)'
;MALGIEKCTQVARRLPDFPERYLRLLHHFILAHHGELEYGSPLLPATPEAMAVHMLDNLSGQVFAMRQVSAGADGWGYEKNRGAFIYKEGSDLSRLDPTPLGKGSRKVFGP
;
A
#
# COMPACT_ATOMS: atom_id res chain seq x y z
N MET A 1 -6.09 -12.41 -6.04
CA MET A 1 -6.02 -13.34 -4.88
C MET A 1 -6.15 -14.81 -5.26
N ALA A 2 -7.23 -15.25 -5.94
CA ALA A 2 -7.43 -16.68 -6.29
C ALA A 2 -6.25 -17.32 -7.06
N LEU A 3 -5.71 -16.63 -8.07
CA LEU A 3 -4.52 -17.08 -8.80
C LEU A 3 -3.28 -17.20 -7.90
N GLY A 4 -3.15 -16.35 -6.88
CA GLY A 4 -2.05 -16.40 -5.92
C GLY A 4 -2.11 -17.65 -5.04
N ILE A 5 -3.31 -17.99 -4.56
CA ILE A 5 -3.58 -19.24 -3.83
C ILE A 5 -3.25 -20.46 -4.67
N GLU A 6 -3.72 -20.47 -5.92
CA GLU A 6 -3.46 -21.58 -6.84
C GLU A 6 -1.97 -21.76 -7.10
N LYS A 7 -1.24 -20.67 -7.40
CA LYS A 7 0.22 -20.71 -7.58
C LYS A 7 0.94 -21.20 -6.32
N CYS A 8 0.54 -20.71 -5.14
CA CYS A 8 1.12 -21.14 -3.87
C CYS A 8 0.92 -22.65 -3.65
N THR A 9 -0.30 -23.13 -3.89
CA THR A 9 -0.64 -24.57 -3.84
C THR A 9 0.18 -25.38 -4.84
N GLN A 10 0.30 -24.91 -6.09
CA GLN A 10 1.05 -25.60 -7.13
C GLN A 10 2.54 -25.74 -6.78
N VAL A 11 3.15 -24.71 -6.20
CA VAL A 11 4.56 -24.75 -5.75
C VAL A 11 4.71 -25.66 -4.54
N ALA A 12 3.83 -25.54 -3.53
CA ALA A 12 3.88 -26.37 -2.33
C ALA A 12 3.78 -27.88 -2.66
N ARG A 13 2.95 -28.26 -3.63
CA ARG A 13 2.81 -29.65 -4.10
C ARG A 13 4.08 -30.23 -4.74
N ARG A 14 5.02 -29.38 -5.19
CA ARG A 14 6.30 -29.82 -5.77
C ARG A 14 7.38 -30.03 -4.71
N LEU A 15 7.13 -29.63 -3.46
CA LEU A 15 8.07 -29.76 -2.36
C LEU A 15 7.74 -31.03 -1.57
N PRO A 16 8.69 -31.98 -1.43
CA PRO A 16 8.50 -33.16 -0.60
C PRO A 16 8.15 -32.77 0.84
N ASP A 17 7.12 -33.42 1.40
CA ASP A 17 6.69 -33.28 2.80
C ASP A 17 6.40 -31.83 3.26
N PHE A 18 5.94 -30.97 2.35
CA PHE A 18 5.60 -29.59 2.72
C PHE A 18 4.48 -29.58 3.77
N PRO A 19 4.67 -28.95 4.95
CA PRO A 19 3.66 -29.01 5.99
C PRO A 19 2.39 -28.25 5.63
N GLU A 20 1.26 -28.96 5.61
CA GLU A 20 -0.06 -28.40 5.28
C GLU A 20 -0.44 -27.18 6.13
N ARG A 21 0.02 -27.14 7.40
CA ARG A 21 -0.19 -25.98 8.27
C ARG A 21 0.38 -24.68 7.69
N TYR A 22 1.54 -24.75 7.03
CA TYR A 22 2.18 -23.58 6.45
C TYR A 22 1.51 -23.18 5.14
N LEU A 23 1.00 -24.16 4.36
CA LEU A 23 0.21 -23.86 3.17
C LEU A 23 -1.04 -23.05 3.53
N ARG A 24 -1.76 -23.48 4.59
CA ARG A 24 -2.92 -22.74 5.10
C ARG A 24 -2.57 -21.34 5.60
N LEU A 25 -1.44 -21.18 6.31
CA LEU A 25 -0.97 -19.85 6.75
C LEU A 25 -0.63 -18.94 5.57
N LEU A 26 0.07 -19.46 4.55
CA LEU A 26 0.38 -18.70 3.34
C LEU A 26 -0.90 -18.30 2.58
N HIS A 27 -1.87 -19.20 2.49
CA HIS A 27 -3.17 -18.89 1.93
C HIS A 27 -3.88 -17.77 2.69
N HIS A 28 -3.85 -17.82 4.02
CA HIS A 28 -4.40 -16.76 4.86
C HIS A 28 -3.72 -15.41 4.58
N PHE A 29 -2.39 -15.37 4.45
CA PHE A 29 -1.68 -14.13 4.14
C PHE A 29 -2.11 -13.56 2.78
N ILE A 30 -2.18 -14.40 1.75
CA ILE A 30 -2.60 -13.99 0.39
C ILE A 30 -4.06 -13.51 0.37
N LEU A 31 -4.95 -14.13 1.15
CA LEU A 31 -6.35 -13.70 1.21
C LEU A 31 -6.51 -12.43 2.05
N ALA A 32 -5.85 -12.33 3.19
CA ALA A 32 -6.02 -11.23 4.13
C ALA A 32 -5.17 -9.98 3.81
N HIS A 33 -4.30 -10.00 2.80
CA HIS A 33 -3.35 -8.90 2.54
C HIS A 33 -4.00 -7.54 2.24
N HIS A 34 -5.26 -7.48 1.82
CA HIS A 34 -5.98 -6.20 1.67
C HIS A 34 -6.43 -5.61 3.02
N GLY A 35 -6.36 -6.38 4.11
CA GLY A 35 -6.51 -5.91 5.49
C GLY A 35 -7.93 -5.69 5.96
N GLU A 36 -8.75 -5.04 5.15
CA GLU A 36 -10.11 -4.65 5.51
C GLU A 36 -11.12 -5.14 4.48
N LEU A 37 -12.31 -5.53 4.96
CA LEU A 37 -13.39 -6.01 4.09
C LEU A 37 -13.85 -4.90 3.11
N GLU A 38 -13.85 -3.64 3.57
CA GLU A 38 -14.22 -2.47 2.77
C GLU A 38 -13.23 -2.19 1.64
N TYR A 39 -11.96 -2.60 1.80
CA TYR A 39 -10.91 -2.47 0.79
C TYR A 39 -10.72 -3.76 -0.03
N GLY A 40 -11.74 -4.62 -0.06
CA GLY A 40 -11.77 -5.80 -0.93
C GLY A 40 -11.08 -7.03 -0.36
N SER A 41 -10.74 -7.03 0.93
CA SER A 41 -10.24 -8.23 1.59
C SER A 41 -11.37 -9.25 1.77
N PRO A 42 -11.21 -10.52 1.35
CA PRO A 42 -12.15 -11.60 1.68
C PRO A 42 -12.12 -11.96 3.17
N LEU A 43 -11.01 -11.69 3.86
CA LEU A 43 -10.74 -12.06 5.26
C LEU A 43 -9.99 -10.93 5.98
N LEU A 44 -10.16 -10.82 7.29
CA LEU A 44 -9.31 -9.93 8.10
C LEU A 44 -7.99 -10.64 8.48
N PRO A 45 -6.88 -9.90 8.65
CA PRO A 45 -5.63 -10.46 9.16
C PRO A 45 -5.79 -11.04 10.57
N ALA A 46 -5.85 -12.36 10.66
CA ALA A 46 -6.01 -13.10 11.92
C ALA A 46 -4.69 -13.47 12.65
N THR A 47 -3.52 -13.08 12.12
CA THR A 47 -2.22 -13.29 12.79
C THR A 47 -1.37 -12.02 12.72
N PRO A 48 -0.38 -11.84 13.63
CA PRO A 48 0.55 -10.72 13.58
C PRO A 48 1.32 -10.64 12.26
N GLU A 49 1.72 -11.79 11.71
CA GLU A 49 2.42 -11.86 10.43
C GLU A 49 1.51 -11.47 9.27
N ALA A 50 0.24 -11.89 9.28
CA ALA A 50 -0.74 -11.48 8.27
C ALA A 50 -0.97 -9.96 8.30
N MET A 51 -1.04 -9.37 9.51
CA MET A 51 -1.16 -7.92 9.69
C MET A 51 0.09 -7.22 9.16
N ALA A 52 1.29 -7.74 9.47
CA ALA A 52 2.54 -7.20 8.95
C ALA A 52 2.57 -7.25 7.41
N VAL A 53 2.17 -8.37 6.79
CA VAL A 53 2.08 -8.50 5.33
C VAL A 53 1.13 -7.45 4.75
N HIS A 54 -0.06 -7.28 5.33
CA HIS A 54 -1.01 -6.25 4.89
C HIS A 54 -0.40 -4.83 4.96
N MET A 55 0.21 -4.48 6.09
CA MET A 55 0.81 -3.15 6.27
C MET A 55 1.97 -2.92 5.30
N LEU A 56 2.80 -3.93 5.06
CA LEU A 56 3.92 -3.86 4.13
C LEU A 56 3.46 -3.73 2.67
N ASP A 57 2.43 -4.47 2.27
CA ASP A 57 1.85 -4.37 0.93
C ASP A 57 1.28 -2.97 0.68
N ASN A 58 0.47 -2.47 1.60
CA ASN A 58 -0.09 -1.11 1.54
C ASN A 58 1.00 -0.03 1.51
N LEU A 59 2.00 -0.14 2.39
CA LEU A 59 3.15 0.78 2.42
C LEU A 59 3.91 0.76 1.08
N SER A 60 4.12 -0.42 0.49
CA SER A 60 4.84 -0.54 -0.78
C SER A 60 4.11 0.18 -1.91
N GLY A 61 2.77 0.10 -1.95
CA GLY A 61 1.93 0.82 -2.90
C GLY A 61 2.01 2.33 -2.74
N GLN A 62 1.95 2.82 -1.49
CA GLN A 62 2.11 4.25 -1.18
C GLN A 62 3.50 4.76 -1.59
N VAL A 63 4.57 4.05 -1.22
CA VAL A 63 5.94 4.42 -1.58
C VAL A 63 6.14 4.42 -3.10
N PHE A 64 5.57 3.44 -3.81
CA PHE A 64 5.62 3.41 -5.26
C PHE A 64 4.91 4.63 -5.88
N ALA A 65 3.71 4.99 -5.40
CA ALA A 65 3.00 6.18 -5.86
C ALA A 65 3.82 7.46 -5.61
N MET A 66 4.43 7.59 -4.43
CA MET A 66 5.31 8.72 -4.11
C MET A 66 6.51 8.82 -5.07
N ARG A 67 7.14 7.68 -5.40
CA ARG A 67 8.25 7.63 -6.35
C ARG A 67 7.84 8.08 -7.75
N GLN A 68 6.65 7.72 -8.22
CA GLN A 68 6.15 8.18 -9.52
C GLN A 68 5.96 9.70 -9.56
N VAL A 69 5.43 10.30 -8.50
CA VAL A 69 5.32 11.77 -8.39
C VAL A 69 6.71 12.44 -8.32
N SER A 70 7.65 11.79 -7.63
CA SER A 70 9.01 12.30 -7.46
C SER A 70 9.80 12.35 -8.77
N ALA A 71 9.50 11.48 -9.73
CA ALA A 71 10.20 11.41 -11.03
C ALA A 71 9.84 12.54 -12.02
N GLY A 72 8.83 13.38 -11.72
CA GLY A 72 8.48 14.55 -12.56
C GLY A 72 9.38 15.77 -12.32
N ALA A 73 9.00 16.93 -12.86
CA ALA A 73 9.73 18.20 -12.71
C ALA A 73 9.96 18.65 -11.25
N ASP A 74 11.03 19.41 -11.01
CA ASP A 74 11.43 19.94 -9.70
C ASP A 74 10.34 20.76 -8.99
N GLY A 75 10.50 20.93 -7.68
CA GLY A 75 9.52 21.57 -6.80
C GLY A 75 8.49 20.58 -6.24
N TRP A 76 7.47 21.09 -5.55
CA TRP A 76 6.49 20.27 -4.85
C TRP A 76 5.65 19.41 -5.80
N GLY A 77 5.56 18.10 -5.52
CA GLY A 77 4.62 17.19 -6.18
C GLY A 77 3.41 16.90 -5.30
N TYR A 78 2.26 16.52 -5.87
CA TYR A 78 1.08 16.14 -5.09
C TYR A 78 0.68 14.69 -5.40
N GLU A 79 0.61 13.84 -4.37
CA GLU A 79 0.12 12.47 -4.51
C GLU A 79 -1.36 12.43 -4.10
N LYS A 80 -2.22 12.21 -5.09
CA LYS A 80 -3.67 12.34 -4.98
C LYS A 80 -4.31 11.31 -4.04
N ASN A 81 -3.79 10.09 -3.99
CA ASN A 81 -4.41 9.01 -3.22
C ASN A 81 -4.15 9.17 -1.72
N ARG A 82 -3.01 9.76 -1.36
CA ARG A 82 -2.59 10.12 -0.01
C ARG A 82 -3.07 11.50 0.41
N GLY A 83 -3.47 12.34 -0.56
CA GLY A 83 -3.94 13.70 -0.31
C GLY A 83 -2.84 14.63 0.22
N ALA A 84 -1.59 14.39 -0.20
CA ALA A 84 -0.43 15.02 0.44
C ALA A 84 0.66 15.41 -0.57
N PHE A 85 1.35 16.50 -0.26
CA PHE A 85 2.52 16.94 -1.00
C PHE A 85 3.73 16.01 -0.78
N ILE A 86 4.54 15.89 -1.82
CA ILE A 86 5.76 15.11 -1.90
C ILE A 86 6.92 16.08 -2.09
N TYR A 87 7.89 15.99 -1.18
CA TYR A 87 9.13 16.75 -1.23
C TYR A 87 10.01 16.23 -2.36
N LYS A 88 10.56 17.15 -3.15
CA LYS A 88 11.43 16.85 -4.29
C LYS A 88 12.58 17.86 -4.36
N GLU A 89 13.53 17.63 -5.25
CA GLU A 89 14.58 18.60 -5.54
C GLU A 89 13.97 19.96 -5.92
N GLY A 90 14.56 21.06 -5.42
CA GLY A 90 14.01 22.41 -5.57
C GLY A 90 12.78 22.73 -4.70
N SER A 91 12.31 21.80 -3.86
CA SER A 91 11.23 22.09 -2.90
C SER A 91 11.71 22.96 -1.74
N ASP A 92 11.03 24.08 -1.52
CA ASP A 92 11.25 24.99 -0.40
C ASP A 92 10.24 24.71 0.73
N LEU A 93 10.74 24.24 1.87
CA LEU A 93 9.95 23.93 3.07
C LEU A 93 9.27 25.16 3.68
N SER A 94 9.84 26.36 3.49
CA SER A 94 9.22 27.60 4.00
C SER A 94 7.94 27.98 3.25
N ARG A 95 7.73 27.38 2.06
CA ARG A 95 6.56 27.59 1.20
C ARG A 95 5.58 26.42 1.21
N LEU A 96 5.83 25.39 2.03
CA LEU A 96 4.90 24.29 2.20
C LEU A 96 3.69 24.76 2.99
N ASP A 97 2.49 24.71 2.41
CA ASP A 97 1.25 24.76 3.17
C ASP A 97 1.04 23.39 3.84
N PRO A 98 1.14 23.28 5.17
CA PRO A 98 1.02 22.00 5.88
C PRO A 98 -0.43 21.52 5.98
N THR A 99 -1.41 22.28 5.48
CA THR A 99 -2.82 21.93 5.57
C THR A 99 -3.11 20.67 4.75
N PRO A 100 -3.52 19.55 5.37
CA PRO A 100 -3.87 18.34 4.63
C PRO A 100 -5.12 18.63 3.79
N LEU A 101 -5.03 18.53 2.47
CA LEU A 101 -6.20 18.67 1.61
C LEU A 101 -7.09 17.43 1.78
N GLY A 102 -8.05 17.53 2.72
CA GLY A 102 -9.08 16.53 2.97
C GLY A 102 -10.49 17.13 2.83
N LYS A 103 -11.12 16.87 1.67
CA LYS A 103 -12.54 17.12 1.31
C LYS A 103 -13.08 18.54 1.47
N GLY A 104 -13.06 19.30 0.37
CA GLY A 104 -14.13 20.27 0.06
C GLY A 104 -13.84 21.77 0.18
N SER A 105 -12.63 22.22 0.51
CA SER A 105 -12.38 23.64 0.74
C SER A 105 -11.52 24.28 -0.36
N ARG A 106 -12.15 25.13 -1.17
CA ARG A 106 -11.49 26.09 -2.06
C ARG A 106 -10.60 27.06 -1.26
N LYS A 107 -9.42 27.29 -1.85
CA LYS A 107 -8.65 28.54 -1.98
C LYS A 107 -8.02 29.16 -0.72
N VAL A 108 -6.69 29.32 -0.74
CA VAL A 108 -6.03 30.65 -0.61
C VAL A 108 -4.69 30.65 -1.36
N PHE A 109 -4.69 30.92 -2.67
CA PHE A 109 -3.63 31.76 -3.22
C PHE A 109 -4.21 33.17 -3.22
N GLY A 110 -3.60 34.06 -2.46
CA GLY A 110 -3.75 35.51 -2.61
C GLY A 110 -2.35 36.13 -2.71
N PRO A 111 -2.23 37.37 -3.18
CA PRO A 111 -3.29 38.26 -3.70
C PRO A 111 -3.75 37.94 -5.14
#